data_AF-A0ABD0N0T6-F1
#
_entry.id   AF-A0ABD0N0T6-F1
#
_cell.length_a   1.000
_cell.length_b   1.000
_cell.length_c   1.000
_cell.angle_alpha   90.00
_cell.angle_beta   90.00
_cell.angle_gamma   90.00
#
_symmetry.space_group_name_H-M   'P 1'
#
loop_
_entity.id
_entity.type
_entity.pdbx_description
1 polymer ?
#
loop_
_entity_poly.entity_id
_entity_poly.type
_entity_poly.pdbx_seq_one_letter_code
_entity_poly.pdbx_strand_id
1 'polypeptide(L)' 'RYVDGGISDNLPQYELKNTITVDICPRDISSTNIHELRFTNTSIQFTLANLYRVSRALFPPDPL' A
#
# COMPACT_ATOMS: atom_id res chain seq x y z
N ARG A 1 2.77 12.76 19.04
CA ARG A 1 3.04 12.87 17.58
C ARG A 1 2.50 11.59 16.95
N TYR A 2 1.74 11.68 15.87
CA TYR A 2 1.13 10.54 15.18
C TYR A 2 1.76 10.37 13.80
N VAL A 3 1.88 9.14 13.34
CA VAL A 3 2.44 8.74 12.05
C VAL A 3 1.43 7.78 11.40
N ASP A 4 1.32 7.80 10.08
CA ASP A 4 0.38 6.93 9.35
C ASP A 4 0.66 5.44 9.59
N GLY A 5 -0.38 4.63 9.72
CA GLY A 5 -0.24 3.18 9.93
C GLY A 5 0.34 2.49 8.69
N GLY A 6 0.04 3.01 7.50
CA GLY A 6 0.54 2.49 6.22
C GLY A 6 2.01 2.80 5.95
N ILE A 7 2.61 3.82 6.60
CA ILE A 7 4.05 4.11 6.48
C ILE A 7 4.90 3.39 7.53
N SER A 8 4.28 2.97 8.64
CA SER A 8 4.96 2.36 9.78
C SER A 8 4.90 0.84 9.69
N ASP A 9 3.80 0.25 10.16
CA ASP A 9 3.53 -1.18 10.06
C ASP A 9 2.03 -1.41 9.78
N ASN A 10 1.74 -1.64 8.50
CA ASN A 10 0.41 -1.91 7.98
C ASN A 10 -0.12 -3.28 8.44
N LEU A 11 0.77 -4.24 8.69
CA LEU A 11 0.43 -5.64 9.02
C LEU A 11 1.14 -6.12 10.30
N PRO A 12 0.80 -5.57 11.48
CA PRO A 12 1.51 -5.85 12.73
C PRO A 12 1.36 -7.30 13.22
N GLN A 13 0.44 -8.07 12.64
CA GLN A 13 0.22 -9.48 12.97
C GLN A 13 0.61 -10.42 11.82
N TYR A 14 1.34 -9.93 10.81
CA TYR A 14 1.74 -10.73 9.65
C TYR A 14 2.47 -12.03 10.04
N GLU A 15 3.26 -12.00 11.12
CA GLU A 15 4.01 -13.17 11.62
C GLU A 15 3.13 -14.17 12.39
N LEU A 16 2.00 -13.73 12.92
CA LEU A 16 1.05 -14.57 13.64
C LEU A 16 0.23 -15.35 12.60
N LYS A 17 0.66 -16.58 12.31
CA LYS A 17 0.08 -17.49 11.29
C LYS A 17 -1.41 -17.85 11.49
N ASN A 18 -2.07 -17.29 12.51
CA ASN A 18 -3.50 -17.41 12.78
C ASN A 18 -4.33 -16.20 12.29
N THR A 19 -3.70 -15.24 11.61
CA THR A 19 -4.35 -14.02 11.12
C THR A 19 -4.61 -14.10 9.62
N ILE A 20 -5.83 -13.78 9.20
CA ILE A 20 -6.18 -13.62 7.78
C ILE A 20 -6.10 -12.15 7.43
N THR A 21 -5.21 -11.79 6.50
CA THR A 21 -5.08 -10.43 5.98
C THR A 21 -5.82 -10.32 4.65
N VAL A 22 -6.61 -9.27 4.47
CA VAL A 22 -7.30 -8.95 3.22
C VAL A 22 -6.69 -7.69 2.62
N ASP A 23 -6.02 -7.83 1.48
CA ASP A 23 -5.50 -6.70 0.70
C ASP A 23 -6.57 -6.20 -0.28
N ILE A 24 -6.85 -4.89 -0.24
CA ILE A 24 -7.90 -4.22 -1.02
C ILE A 24 -7.26 -3.35 -2.14
N CYS A 25 -5.97 -3.51 -2.42
CA CYS A 25 -5.32 -2.77 -3.51
C CYS A 25 -6.04 -3.04 -4.85
N PRO A 26 -6.49 -1.99 -5.57
CA PRO A 26 -7.11 -2.16 -6.87
C PRO A 26 -6.08 -2.70 -7.87
N ARG A 27 -6.49 -3.66 -8.71
CA ARG A 27 -5.65 -4.13 -9.82
C ARG A 27 -5.75 -3.13 -10.96
N ASP A 28 -4.62 -2.56 -11.37
CA ASP A 28 -4.60 -1.73 -12.58
C ASP A 28 -4.60 -2.62 -13.83
N ILE A 29 -5.39 -2.22 -14.82
CA ILE A 29 -5.55 -2.92 -16.11
C ILE A 29 -4.34 -2.67 -17.04
N SER A 30 -3.40 -1.79 -16.65
CA SER A 30 -2.22 -1.46 -17.45
C SER A 30 -1.24 -2.63 -17.56
N SER A 31 -0.86 -2.97 -18.80
CA SER A 31 0.01 -4.09 -19.17
C SER A 31 1.48 -3.95 -18.74
N THR A 32 1.88 -2.81 -18.16
CA THR A 32 3.22 -2.55 -17.60
C THR A 32 3.32 -3.12 -16.18
N ASN A 33 3.04 -4.42 -16.02
CA ASN A 33 3.22 -5.16 -14.77
C ASN A 33 4.68 -5.65 -14.69
N ILE A 34 5.62 -4.73 -14.64
CA ILE A 34 7.04 -5.11 -14.74
C ILE A 34 7.61 -5.59 -13.41
N HIS A 35 7.15 -5.09 -12.26
CA HIS A 35 7.58 -5.58 -10.93
C HIS A 35 6.53 -5.29 -9.83
N GLU A 36 6.53 -6.10 -8.77
CA GLU A 36 5.74 -5.88 -7.55
C GLU A 36 6.63 -5.21 -6.50
N LEU A 37 6.16 -4.11 -5.90
CA LEU A 37 6.79 -3.45 -4.77
C LEU A 37 6.18 -3.96 -3.47
N ARG A 38 7.02 -4.45 -2.56
CA ARG A 38 6.61 -4.74 -1.19
C ARG A 38 6.96 -3.55 -0.30
N PHE A 39 5.93 -2.92 0.27
CA PHE A 39 6.08 -1.83 1.22
C PHE A 39 5.27 -2.15 2.47
N THR A 40 5.87 -2.06 3.67
CA THR A 40 5.21 -2.40 4.96
C THR A 40 4.45 -3.73 4.94
N ASN A 41 5.06 -4.79 4.38
CA ASN A 41 4.46 -6.11 4.18
C ASN A 41 3.25 -6.16 3.20
N THR A 42 3.02 -5.10 2.43
CA THR A 42 1.91 -4.97 1.49
C THR A 42 2.34 -5.10 0.03
N SER A 43 1.50 -5.86 -0.68
CA SER A 43 1.38 -6.20 -2.10
C SER A 43 1.16 -5.10 -3.14
N ILE A 44 2.10 -4.24 -3.54
CA ILE A 44 1.76 -3.13 -4.47
C ILE A 44 2.32 -3.36 -5.87
N GLN A 45 1.44 -3.41 -6.87
CA GLN A 45 1.87 -3.47 -8.27
C GLN A 45 2.55 -2.16 -8.68
N PHE A 46 3.74 -2.24 -9.29
CA PHE A 46 4.50 -1.07 -9.72
C PHE A 46 3.91 -0.42 -10.98
N THR A 47 2.90 0.41 -10.78
CA THR A 47 2.28 1.25 -11.82
C THR A 47 2.34 2.72 -11.40
N LEU A 48 2.34 3.64 -12.37
CA LEU A 48 2.24 5.07 -12.05
C LEU A 48 0.95 5.41 -11.30
N ALA A 49 -0.15 4.73 -11.63
CA ALA A 49 -1.43 4.93 -10.96
C ALA A 49 -1.39 4.49 -9.48
N ASN A 50 -0.78 3.34 -9.18
CA ASN A 50 -0.57 2.92 -7.79
C ASN A 50 0.43 3.81 -7.05
N LEU A 51 1.51 4.25 -7.70
CA LEU A 51 2.44 5.21 -7.09
C LEU A 51 1.75 6.54 -6.75
N TYR A 52 0.89 7.03 -7.64
CA TYR A 52 0.06 8.20 -7.39
C TYR A 52 -0.88 7.99 -6.19
N ARG A 53 -1.60 6.85 -6.13
CA ARG A 53 -2.48 6.51 -5.00
C ARG A 53 -1.72 6.45 -3.68
N VAL A 54 -0.57 5.78 -3.64
CA VAL A 54 0.29 5.69 -2.44
C VAL A 54 0.75 7.08 -2.00
N SER A 55 1.21 7.92 -2.94
CA SER A 55 1.65 9.28 -2.61
C SER A 55 0.55 10.12 -1.97
N ARG A 56 -0.69 10.00 -2.46
CA ARG A 56 -1.87 10.73 -1.95
C ARG A 56 -2.39 10.17 -0.63
N ALA A 57 -2.22 8.87 -0.38
CA ALA A 57 -2.58 8.25 0.89
C ALA A 57 -1.62 8.66 2.01
N LEU A 58 -0.31 8.64 1.74
CA LEU A 58 0.72 8.99 2.72
C LEU A 58 0.87 10.50 2.93
N PHE A 59 0.66 11.28 1.86
CA PHE A 59 0.75 12.74 1.86
C PHE A 59 -0.54 13.31 1.26
N PRO A 60 -1.65 13.29 2.00
CA PRO A 60 -2.88 13.90 1.53
C PRO A 60 -2.64 15.40 1.31
N PRO A 61 -3.23 15.99 0.25
CA PRO A 61 -3.16 17.44 0.07
C PRO A 61 -3.87 18.16 1.21
N ASP A 62 -3.54 19.43 1.40
CA ASP A 62 -4.25 20.27 2.34
C ASP A 62 -5.75 20.32 2.01
N PRO A 63 -6.63 20.28 3.03
CA PRO A 63 -8.06 20.49 2.81
C PRO A 63 -8.28 21.88 2.22
N LEU A 64 -9.10 21.95 1.17
CA LEU A 64 -9.56 23.21 0.58
C LEU A 64 -10.48 23.98 1.54
#